data_AF-A0A3D1FC09-F1
#
_entry.id   AF-A0A3D1FC09-F1
#
_cell.length_a   1.000
_cell.length_b   1.000
_cell.length_c   1.000
_cell.angle_alpha   90.00
_cell.angle_beta   90.00
_cell.angle_gamma   90.00
#
_symmetry.space_group_name_H-M   'P 1'
#
loop_
_entity.id
_entity.type
_entity.pdbx_description
1 polymer ?
#
loop_
_entity_poly.entity_id
_entity_poly.type
_entity_poly.pdbx_seq_one_letter_code
_entity_poly.pdbx_strand_id
1 'polypeptide(L)'
;MSKTIPPDFYENAIYSGGDIDLNGNAYQVNGKVRYADELDYQHDYITGTETQDPSISPLARFDFTQMRALSVAQQNLYVVSGNKLINQATGSEAFPSSFWFSPPTDINDGTTGTPNIVYIEGDLALNGNIGTIGGFFVVVGNVITDPNATEDASINGNGQVEGAIYTRGDFDINGGAGNLNINGGVWAGDEAEMNGNTNITYNKVYMDSIKFLNLDASVQISAWRDTQNPYPLTQ
;
A
#
# COMPACT_ATOMS: atom_id res chain seq x y z
N MET A 1 -4.52 -13.86 16.86
CA MET A 1 -5.40 -12.86 17.50
C MET A 1 -5.47 -11.64 16.60
N SER A 2 -6.66 -11.10 16.31
CA SER A 2 -6.75 -9.80 15.61
C SER A 2 -6.18 -8.72 16.51
N LYS A 3 -5.24 -7.92 16.02
CA LYS A 3 -4.90 -6.66 16.67
C LYS A 3 -5.85 -5.60 16.17
N THR A 4 -6.55 -4.94 17.09
CA THR A 4 -7.23 -3.67 16.81
C THR A 4 -6.25 -2.73 16.13
N ILE A 5 -6.68 -2.00 15.08
CA ILE A 5 -5.82 -0.96 14.48
C ILE A 5 -5.42 0.02 15.59
N PRO A 6 -4.12 0.14 15.94
CA PRO A 6 -3.73 0.99 17.04
C PRO A 6 -3.98 2.47 16.65
N PRO A 7 -4.31 3.34 17.61
CA PRO A 7 -4.70 4.72 17.30
C PRO A 7 -3.67 5.52 16.51
N ASP A 8 -2.39 5.20 16.72
CA ASP A 8 -1.23 5.82 16.09
C ASP A 8 -0.89 5.21 14.72
N PHE A 9 -1.55 4.13 14.29
CA PHE A 9 -1.32 3.48 12.98
C PHE A 9 -1.32 4.49 11.83
N TYR A 10 -2.34 5.35 11.79
CA TYR A 10 -2.55 6.35 10.75
C TYR A 10 -1.62 7.56 10.84
N GLU A 11 -0.73 7.64 11.84
CA GLU A 11 0.15 8.79 12.05
C GLU A 11 1.55 8.62 11.43
N ASN A 12 1.77 7.52 10.69
CA ASN A 12 3.07 7.14 10.17
C ASN A 12 3.13 7.27 8.65
N ALA A 13 4.24 7.79 8.15
CA ALA A 13 4.61 7.72 6.74
C ALA A 13 4.90 6.27 6.34
N ILE A 14 5.61 5.53 7.20
CA ILE A 14 5.88 4.10 7.02
C ILE A 14 5.50 3.36 8.31
N TYR A 15 4.70 2.31 8.19
CA TYR A 15 4.37 1.37 9.27
C TYR A 15 4.64 -0.05 8.80
N SER A 16 5.73 -0.67 9.25
CA SER A 16 6.10 -2.04 8.86
C SER A 16 5.84 -3.02 10.01
N GLY A 17 5.22 -4.15 9.68
CA GLY A 17 5.04 -5.29 10.58
C GLY A 17 6.31 -6.14 10.78
N GLY A 18 7.39 -5.84 10.06
CA GLY A 18 8.71 -6.44 10.19
C GLY A 18 9.80 -5.40 9.92
N ASP A 19 10.65 -5.66 8.94
CA ASP A 19 11.85 -4.88 8.62
C ASP A 19 11.54 -3.64 7.76
N ILE A 20 12.47 -2.69 7.78
CA ILE A 20 12.52 -1.54 6.87
C ILE A 20 13.95 -1.41 6.35
N ASP A 21 14.10 -1.50 5.04
CA ASP A 21 15.39 -1.40 4.36
C ASP A 21 15.42 -0.18 3.44
N LEU A 22 16.20 0.85 3.81
CA LEU A 22 16.27 2.12 3.07
C LEU A 22 17.62 2.27 2.36
N ASN A 23 17.61 1.88 1.10
CA ASN A 23 18.76 1.80 0.24
C ASN A 23 18.74 2.91 -0.81
N GLY A 24 19.83 3.67 -0.95
CA GLY A 24 19.95 4.70 -1.98
C GLY A 24 20.54 6.02 -1.48
N ASN A 25 21.03 6.81 -2.43
CA ASN A 25 21.76 8.05 -2.13
C ASN A 25 20.88 9.30 -2.05
N ALA A 26 19.58 9.21 -2.35
CA ALA A 26 18.69 10.36 -2.42
C ALA A 26 17.22 10.07 -2.07
N TYR A 27 16.95 9.00 -1.31
CA TYR A 27 15.59 8.81 -0.78
C TYR A 27 15.26 9.88 0.28
N GLN A 28 13.98 10.09 0.55
CA GLN A 28 13.53 10.95 1.65
C GLN A 28 12.25 10.38 2.28
N VAL A 29 12.19 10.35 3.62
CA VAL A 29 10.97 10.03 4.36
C VAL A 29 10.58 11.20 5.24
N ASN A 30 9.46 11.86 4.91
CA ASN A 30 8.91 12.96 5.68
C ASN A 30 7.68 12.52 6.47
N GLY A 31 7.89 12.07 7.70
CA GLY A 31 6.84 11.65 8.63
C GLY A 31 7.36 10.61 9.62
N LYS A 32 6.50 10.16 10.54
CA LYS A 32 6.89 9.13 11.52
C LYS A 32 7.12 7.80 10.82
N VAL A 33 8.08 7.02 11.34
CA VAL A 33 8.42 5.68 10.88
C VAL A 33 8.28 4.73 12.07
N ARG A 34 7.51 3.66 11.89
CA ARG A 34 7.36 2.62 12.91
C ARG A 34 7.61 1.25 12.29
N TYR A 35 8.42 0.43 12.96
CA TYR A 35 8.85 -0.88 12.48
C TYR A 35 8.89 -1.88 13.62
N ALA A 36 8.75 -3.16 13.32
CA ALA A 36 8.67 -4.20 14.34
C ALA A 36 10.03 -4.81 14.65
N ASP A 37 10.88 -4.95 13.63
CA ASP A 37 12.15 -5.66 13.75
C ASP A 37 13.32 -4.72 13.44
N GLU A 38 14.00 -4.84 12.29
CA GLU A 38 15.17 -4.02 11.97
C GLU A 38 14.81 -2.79 11.12
N LEU A 39 15.66 -1.76 11.21
CA LEU A 39 15.67 -0.59 10.34
C LEU A 39 17.10 -0.43 9.85
N ASP A 40 17.36 -0.76 8.58
CA ASP A 40 18.63 -0.51 7.92
C ASP A 40 18.52 0.72 7.01
N TYR A 41 19.55 1.54 7.01
CA TYR A 41 19.68 2.65 6.09
C TYR A 41 21.13 2.98 5.74
N GLN A 42 21.34 3.34 4.47
CA GLN A 42 22.65 3.82 4.01
C GLN A 42 22.91 5.28 4.43
N HIS A 43 21.86 6.10 4.53
CA HIS A 43 21.93 7.51 4.90
C HIS A 43 20.67 7.96 5.65
N ASP A 44 20.79 8.59 6.80
CA ASP A 44 19.61 9.08 7.52
C ASP A 44 18.96 10.29 6.80
N TYR A 45 17.90 10.01 6.04
CA TYR A 45 17.03 10.99 5.39
C TYR A 45 15.57 10.90 5.88
N ILE A 46 15.39 10.50 7.14
CA ILE A 46 14.10 10.49 7.82
C ILE A 46 13.96 11.81 8.61
N THR A 47 12.92 12.60 8.34
CA THR A 47 12.71 13.89 9.05
C THR A 47 11.72 13.79 10.22
N GLY A 48 11.12 12.62 10.44
CA GLY A 48 10.17 12.37 11.53
C GLY A 48 10.76 11.52 12.66
N THR A 49 9.88 11.02 13.54
CA THR A 49 10.29 10.14 14.64
C THR A 49 10.34 8.69 14.17
N GLU A 50 11.43 8.01 14.47
CA GLU A 50 11.58 6.57 14.33
C GLU A 50 11.19 5.86 15.63
N THR A 51 10.46 4.76 15.54
CA THR A 51 10.05 3.96 16.70
C THR A 51 10.04 2.48 16.35
N GLN A 52 10.99 1.74 16.93
CA GLN A 52 10.95 0.29 16.95
C GLN A 52 9.91 -0.19 17.98
N ASP A 53 8.97 -1.03 17.56
CA ASP A 53 7.98 -1.65 18.43
C ASP A 53 7.63 -3.06 17.93
N PRO A 54 8.28 -4.11 18.46
CA PRO A 54 7.99 -5.50 18.07
C PRO A 54 6.53 -5.92 18.30
N SER A 55 5.79 -5.19 19.15
CA SER A 55 4.37 -5.48 19.40
C SER A 55 3.46 -5.10 18.24
N ILE A 56 3.96 -4.51 17.16
CA ILE A 56 3.19 -4.24 15.93
C ILE A 56 3.22 -5.40 14.93
N SER A 57 4.04 -6.45 15.16
CA SER A 57 4.08 -7.67 14.33
C SER A 57 3.12 -8.78 14.83
N PRO A 58 2.25 -9.36 13.98
CA PRO A 58 2.04 -9.01 12.57
C PRO A 58 1.24 -7.70 12.44
N LEU A 59 1.36 -7.06 11.27
CA LEU A 59 0.66 -5.82 10.91
C LEU A 59 -0.84 -5.88 11.28
N ALA A 60 -1.35 -4.75 11.76
CA ALA A 60 -2.76 -4.60 12.09
C ALA A 60 -3.63 -4.82 10.85
N ARG A 61 -4.70 -5.64 10.97
CA ARG A 61 -5.47 -6.12 9.83
C ARG A 61 -6.80 -5.40 9.69
N PHE A 62 -7.00 -4.75 8.55
CA PHE A 62 -8.32 -4.29 8.12
C PHE A 62 -9.23 -5.47 7.69
N ASP A 63 -10.55 -5.27 7.75
CA ASP A 63 -11.53 -6.19 7.18
C ASP A 63 -11.49 -6.11 5.64
N PHE A 64 -10.85 -7.10 5.02
CA PHE A 64 -10.74 -7.19 3.56
C PHE A 64 -12.08 -7.39 2.86
N THR A 65 -13.07 -7.98 3.53
CA THR A 65 -14.41 -8.12 2.95
C THR A 65 -15.07 -6.75 2.86
N GLN A 66 -14.94 -5.93 3.91
CA GLN A 66 -15.42 -4.56 3.91
C GLN A 66 -14.69 -3.71 2.86
N MET A 67 -13.35 -3.76 2.82
CA MET A 67 -12.55 -3.01 1.84
C MET A 67 -12.90 -3.39 0.40
N ARG A 68 -13.05 -4.70 0.12
CA ARG A 68 -13.47 -5.19 -1.20
C ARG A 68 -14.87 -4.70 -1.55
N ALA A 69 -15.81 -4.73 -0.61
CA ALA A 69 -17.18 -4.26 -0.85
C ALA A 69 -17.23 -2.76 -1.19
N LEU A 70 -16.49 -1.94 -0.44
CA LEU A 70 -16.39 -0.50 -0.71
C LEU A 70 -15.74 -0.22 -2.08
N SER A 71 -14.67 -0.95 -2.39
CA SER A 71 -13.98 -0.85 -3.68
C SER A 71 -14.87 -1.23 -4.86
N VAL A 72 -15.63 -2.33 -4.75
CA VAL A 72 -16.61 -2.74 -5.77
C VAL A 72 -17.69 -1.68 -5.97
N ALA A 73 -18.19 -1.07 -4.89
CA ALA A 73 -19.18 0.00 -4.97
C ALA A 73 -18.65 1.24 -5.73
N GLN A 74 -17.35 1.47 -5.69
CA GLN A 74 -16.67 2.53 -6.45
C GLN A 74 -16.16 2.09 -7.83
N GLN A 75 -16.38 0.83 -8.22
CA GLN A 75 -15.82 0.22 -9.44
C GLN A 75 -14.28 0.22 -9.48
N ASN A 76 -13.63 0.11 -8.31
CA ASN A 76 -12.17 0.16 -8.15
C ASN A 76 -11.56 -1.20 -7.76
N LEU A 77 -12.24 -2.31 -8.08
CA LEU A 77 -11.72 -3.66 -7.88
C LEU A 77 -10.87 -4.09 -9.08
N TYR A 78 -9.63 -4.47 -8.83
CA TYR A 78 -8.70 -4.95 -9.82
C TYR A 78 -8.38 -6.44 -9.61
N VAL A 79 -8.43 -7.18 -10.72
CA VAL A 79 -8.20 -8.63 -10.76
C VAL A 79 -7.13 -8.94 -11.78
N VAL A 80 -6.38 -10.00 -11.51
CA VAL A 80 -5.39 -10.50 -12.47
C VAL A 80 -6.12 -11.19 -13.63
N SER A 81 -5.84 -10.75 -14.85
CA SER A 81 -6.36 -11.34 -16.08
C SER A 81 -5.21 -11.47 -17.08
N GLY A 82 -4.81 -12.72 -17.35
CA GLY A 82 -3.53 -12.99 -17.99
C GLY A 82 -2.38 -12.54 -17.09
N ASN A 83 -1.41 -11.81 -17.65
CA ASN A 83 -0.26 -11.25 -16.91
C ASN A 83 -0.49 -9.80 -16.48
N LYS A 84 -1.73 -9.31 -16.54
CA LYS A 84 -2.07 -7.91 -16.30
C LYS A 84 -3.07 -7.74 -15.18
N LEU A 85 -2.98 -6.61 -14.49
CA LEU A 85 -3.96 -6.18 -13.52
C LEU A 85 -5.01 -5.31 -14.22
N ILE A 86 -6.27 -5.77 -14.24
CA ILE A 86 -7.37 -5.07 -14.91
C ILE A 86 -8.50 -4.74 -13.93
N ASN A 87 -9.11 -3.58 -14.13
CA ASN A 87 -10.33 -3.18 -13.44
C ASN A 87 -11.48 -4.14 -13.83
N GLN A 88 -12.08 -4.81 -12.85
CA GLN A 88 -13.10 -5.83 -13.09
C GLN A 88 -14.36 -5.27 -13.78
N ALA A 89 -14.73 -4.02 -13.49
CA ALA A 89 -15.94 -3.42 -14.02
C ALA A 89 -15.77 -2.86 -15.44
N THR A 90 -14.59 -2.33 -15.76
CA THR A 90 -14.34 -1.59 -17.01
C THR A 90 -13.41 -2.32 -17.99
N GLY A 91 -12.64 -3.31 -17.53
CA GLY A 91 -11.57 -3.95 -18.30
C GLY A 91 -10.34 -3.08 -18.54
N SER A 92 -10.26 -1.91 -17.90
CA SER A 92 -9.14 -0.96 -18.03
C SER A 92 -7.97 -1.32 -17.13
N GLU A 93 -6.74 -1.05 -17.59
CA GLU A 93 -5.50 -1.13 -16.77
C GLU A 93 -5.28 0.16 -15.95
N ALA A 94 -6.02 1.24 -16.24
CA ALA A 94 -5.82 2.54 -15.60
C ALA A 94 -6.36 2.57 -14.17
N PHE A 95 -5.56 3.08 -13.24
CA PHE A 95 -5.98 3.45 -11.88
C PHE A 95 -6.65 4.84 -11.84
N PRO A 96 -7.42 5.16 -10.79
CA PRO A 96 -7.82 6.53 -10.54
C PRO A 96 -6.60 7.45 -10.44
N SER A 97 -6.69 8.67 -10.99
CA SER A 97 -5.61 9.66 -10.93
C SER A 97 -5.67 10.57 -9.71
N SER A 98 -6.68 10.40 -8.85
CA SER A 98 -6.90 11.21 -7.65
C SER A 98 -7.14 10.33 -6.44
N PHE A 99 -6.66 10.79 -5.29
CA PHE A 99 -6.98 10.19 -4.00
C PHE A 99 -8.49 10.14 -3.73
N TRP A 100 -9.24 11.15 -4.17
CA TRP A 100 -10.64 11.31 -3.82
C TRP A 100 -11.59 10.68 -4.84
N PHE A 101 -12.48 9.81 -4.35
CA PHE A 101 -13.69 9.43 -5.08
C PHE A 101 -14.73 10.56 -5.02
N SER A 102 -14.90 11.15 -3.83
CA SER A 102 -15.65 12.38 -3.60
C SER A 102 -14.76 13.34 -2.80
N PRO A 103 -14.38 14.50 -3.37
CA PRO A 103 -13.50 15.44 -2.68
C PRO A 103 -14.11 15.98 -1.38
N PRO A 104 -13.30 16.30 -0.37
CA PRO A 104 -13.77 16.92 0.86
C PRO A 104 -14.32 18.32 0.60
N THR A 105 -15.22 18.77 1.47
CA THR A 105 -15.76 20.14 1.40
C THR A 105 -14.74 21.19 1.87
N ASP A 106 -13.79 20.79 2.71
CA ASP A 106 -12.60 21.58 3.09
C ASP A 106 -11.35 20.77 2.75
N ILE A 107 -10.45 21.34 1.95
CA ILE A 107 -9.23 20.66 1.50
C ILE A 107 -8.27 20.28 2.64
N ASN A 108 -8.40 20.92 3.81
CA ASN A 108 -7.59 20.62 4.99
C ASN A 108 -8.28 19.63 5.94
N ASP A 109 -9.52 19.25 5.67
CA ASP A 109 -10.29 18.29 6.47
C ASP A 109 -10.72 17.09 5.63
N GLY A 110 -9.90 16.05 5.68
CA GLY A 110 -10.13 14.81 4.94
C GLY A 110 -11.34 14.01 5.40
N THR A 111 -11.92 14.32 6.56
CA THR A 111 -13.05 13.56 7.14
C THR A 111 -14.37 13.80 6.39
N THR A 112 -14.44 14.87 5.60
CA THR A 112 -15.62 15.21 4.78
C THR A 112 -15.56 14.63 3.36
N GLY A 113 -14.41 14.07 2.97
CA GLY A 113 -14.20 13.43 1.67
C GLY A 113 -14.38 11.92 1.73
N THR A 114 -14.55 11.31 0.57
CA THR A 114 -14.51 9.85 0.39
C THR A 114 -13.32 9.50 -0.49
N PRO A 115 -12.32 8.74 0.01
CA PRO A 115 -11.19 8.31 -0.81
C PRO A 115 -11.61 7.25 -1.83
N ASN A 116 -10.88 7.16 -2.94
CA ASN A 116 -10.89 5.97 -3.79
C ASN A 116 -10.27 4.82 -3.01
N ILE A 117 -10.95 3.68 -2.96
CA ILE A 117 -10.44 2.44 -2.37
C ILE A 117 -10.15 1.48 -3.52
N VAL A 118 -8.88 1.30 -3.83
CA VAL A 118 -8.41 0.44 -4.92
C VAL A 118 -8.05 -0.91 -4.33
N TYR A 119 -8.86 -1.92 -4.59
CA TYR A 119 -8.64 -3.26 -4.06
C TYR A 119 -8.00 -4.16 -5.12
N ILE A 120 -6.88 -4.79 -4.77
CA ILE A 120 -6.08 -5.62 -5.68
C ILE A 120 -6.03 -7.04 -5.11
N GLU A 121 -6.61 -8.01 -5.83
CA GLU A 121 -6.72 -9.40 -5.37
C GLU A 121 -5.39 -10.19 -5.43
N GLY A 122 -4.37 -9.67 -6.11
CA GLY A 122 -3.04 -10.27 -6.24
C GLY A 122 -1.93 -9.27 -5.88
N ASP A 123 -0.82 -9.37 -6.61
CA ASP A 123 0.32 -8.47 -6.45
C ASP A 123 0.11 -7.17 -7.25
N LEU A 124 0.69 -6.08 -6.77
CA LEU A 124 0.76 -4.81 -7.47
C LEU A 124 2.16 -4.61 -8.04
N ALA A 125 2.26 -4.53 -9.36
CA ALA A 125 3.48 -4.13 -10.07
C ALA A 125 3.25 -2.81 -10.81
N LEU A 126 4.04 -1.78 -10.49
CA LEU A 126 3.95 -0.42 -11.05
C LEU A 126 5.11 -0.14 -12.02
N ASN A 127 5.02 -0.69 -13.25
CA ASN A 127 6.09 -0.64 -14.24
C ASN A 127 6.16 0.69 -15.02
N GLY A 128 7.38 1.18 -15.31
CA GLY A 128 7.60 2.31 -16.22
C GLY A 128 7.07 3.65 -15.69
N ASN A 129 6.76 4.61 -16.57
CA ASN A 129 6.17 5.88 -16.13
C ASN A 129 4.68 5.69 -15.80
N ILE A 130 4.36 5.62 -14.50
CA ILE A 130 2.98 5.45 -14.03
C ILE A 130 2.18 6.76 -14.01
N GLY A 131 2.83 7.91 -14.26
CA GLY A 131 2.20 9.22 -14.15
C GLY A 131 1.76 9.52 -12.72
N THR A 132 0.52 9.97 -12.55
CA THR A 132 -0.10 10.16 -11.23
C THR A 132 -1.26 9.20 -11.05
N ILE A 133 -1.17 8.36 -10.03
CA ILE A 133 -2.25 7.50 -9.56
C ILE A 133 -2.65 7.92 -8.15
N GLY A 134 -3.89 7.67 -7.76
CA GLY A 134 -4.36 8.06 -6.44
C GLY A 134 -5.43 7.14 -5.86
N GLY A 135 -5.42 7.08 -4.54
CA GLY A 135 -6.36 6.30 -3.75
C GLY A 135 -5.71 5.64 -2.55
N PHE A 136 -6.53 4.95 -1.77
CA PHE A 136 -6.09 3.99 -0.79
C PHE A 136 -5.98 2.61 -1.45
N PHE A 137 -4.76 2.18 -1.74
CA PHE A 137 -4.45 0.91 -2.38
C PHE A 137 -4.39 -0.20 -1.32
N VAL A 138 -5.26 -1.19 -1.47
CA VAL A 138 -5.36 -2.37 -0.62
C VAL A 138 -4.90 -3.57 -1.43
N VAL A 139 -3.69 -4.04 -1.15
CA VAL A 139 -3.02 -5.11 -1.89
C VAL A 139 -3.03 -6.39 -1.05
N VAL A 140 -3.61 -7.46 -1.61
CA VAL A 140 -3.75 -8.74 -0.91
C VAL A 140 -2.44 -9.53 -0.90
N GLY A 141 -1.68 -9.45 -1.99
CA GLY A 141 -0.34 -10.01 -2.15
C GLY A 141 0.76 -9.00 -1.82
N ASN A 142 1.84 -9.01 -2.59
CA ASN A 142 2.99 -8.12 -2.41
C ASN A 142 2.91 -6.90 -3.35
N VAL A 143 3.65 -5.86 -3.00
CA VAL A 143 3.95 -4.73 -3.89
C VAL A 143 5.40 -4.90 -4.29
N ILE A 144 5.67 -5.27 -5.54
CA ILE A 144 7.00 -5.75 -5.95
C ILE A 144 7.58 -5.01 -7.15
N THR A 145 8.91 -5.08 -7.25
CA THR A 145 9.68 -4.67 -8.42
C THR A 145 10.59 -5.78 -8.94
N ASP A 146 10.68 -5.94 -10.26
CA ASP A 146 11.70 -6.74 -10.95
C ASP A 146 12.65 -5.88 -11.80
N PRO A 147 13.83 -5.46 -11.31
CA PRO A 147 14.76 -4.60 -12.04
C PRO A 147 15.23 -5.15 -13.42
N ASN A 148 14.99 -6.43 -13.74
CA ASN A 148 15.33 -7.06 -15.02
C ASN A 148 14.14 -7.31 -15.96
N ALA A 149 12.91 -7.05 -15.51
CA ALA A 149 11.71 -7.20 -16.33
C ALA A 149 11.68 -6.16 -17.46
N THR A 150 11.92 -6.60 -18.69
CA THR A 150 11.62 -5.81 -19.90
C THR A 150 10.15 -5.90 -20.31
N GLU A 151 9.41 -6.86 -19.74
CA GLU A 151 7.96 -7.02 -19.82
C GLU A 151 7.47 -7.43 -18.42
N ASP A 152 6.56 -6.63 -17.84
CA ASP A 152 5.76 -6.81 -16.62
C ASP A 152 6.46 -7.47 -15.39
N ALA A 153 7.01 -6.68 -14.44
CA ALA A 153 7.10 -6.99 -12.98
C ALA A 153 7.93 -5.99 -12.09
N SER A 154 8.49 -4.91 -12.63
CA SER A 154 9.02 -3.64 -12.07
C SER A 154 8.20 -2.65 -11.23
N ILE A 155 8.75 -2.03 -10.18
CA ILE A 155 8.59 -0.58 -9.91
C ILE A 155 9.92 0.11 -10.16
N ASN A 156 10.31 0.19 -11.44
CA ASN A 156 11.42 1.01 -11.96
C ASN A 156 10.90 2.39 -12.43
N GLY A 157 9.78 2.83 -11.87
CA GLY A 157 8.93 3.85 -12.46
C GLY A 157 9.14 5.25 -11.90
N ASN A 158 9.20 6.24 -12.79
CA ASN A 158 8.99 7.65 -12.40
C ASN A 158 7.48 7.88 -12.24
N GLY A 159 7.05 8.46 -11.12
CA GLY A 159 5.63 8.75 -10.92
C GLY A 159 5.28 9.22 -9.51
N GLN A 160 3.99 9.52 -9.35
CA GLN A 160 3.41 10.03 -8.11
C GLN A 160 2.24 9.14 -7.69
N VAL A 161 2.26 8.68 -6.44
CA VAL A 161 1.11 8.09 -5.78
C VAL A 161 0.53 9.13 -4.81
N GLU A 162 -0.66 9.64 -5.12
CA GLU A 162 -1.45 10.49 -4.23
C GLU A 162 -2.35 9.60 -3.37
N GLY A 163 -1.83 9.13 -2.23
CA GLY A 163 -2.56 8.26 -1.34
C GLY A 163 -1.69 7.31 -0.54
N ALA A 164 -2.33 6.28 0.02
CA ALA A 164 -1.69 5.31 0.90
C ALA A 164 -1.72 3.91 0.29
N ILE A 165 -0.69 3.12 0.60
CA ILE A 165 -0.56 1.73 0.16
C ILE A 165 -0.55 0.85 1.40
N TYR A 166 -1.43 -0.16 1.41
CA TYR A 166 -1.51 -1.18 2.44
C TYR A 166 -1.33 -2.55 1.79
N THR A 167 -0.30 -3.27 2.21
CA THR A 167 0.04 -4.62 1.75
C THR A 167 0.19 -5.57 2.94
N ARG A 168 -0.15 -6.84 2.74
CA ARG A 168 0.01 -7.88 3.78
C ARG A 168 1.36 -8.58 3.72
N GLY A 169 2.04 -8.49 2.60
CA GLY A 169 3.41 -8.99 2.47
C GLY A 169 4.33 -7.80 2.31
N ASP A 170 5.23 -7.93 1.34
CA ASP A 170 6.33 -7.01 1.14
C ASP A 170 5.88 -5.76 0.38
N PHE A 171 6.54 -4.66 0.69
CA PHE A 171 6.55 -3.45 -0.10
C PHE A 171 7.96 -3.20 -0.58
N ASP A 172 8.23 -3.58 -1.82
CA ASP A 172 9.55 -3.42 -2.43
C ASP A 172 9.44 -2.43 -3.57
N ILE A 173 10.28 -1.39 -3.54
CA ILE A 173 10.42 -0.41 -4.62
C ILE A 173 11.89 -0.29 -5.05
N ASN A 174 12.14 -0.30 -6.36
CA ASN A 174 13.46 -0.13 -6.98
C ASN A 174 13.45 1.15 -7.82
N GLY A 175 13.64 2.30 -7.17
CA GLY A 175 13.68 3.64 -7.76
C GLY A 175 14.92 3.91 -8.63
N GLY A 176 15.29 2.98 -9.52
CA GLY A 176 16.34 3.17 -10.50
C GLY A 176 16.01 4.32 -11.46
N ALA A 177 16.75 5.42 -11.36
CA ALA A 177 16.62 6.66 -12.15
C ALA A 177 15.25 7.38 -12.13
N GLY A 178 14.24 6.83 -11.46
CA GLY A 178 12.88 7.35 -11.38
C GLY A 178 12.52 7.80 -9.97
N ASN A 179 12.08 9.06 -9.85
CA ASN A 179 11.58 9.64 -8.62
C ASN A 179 10.18 9.10 -8.33
N LEU A 180 10.06 7.89 -7.77
CA LEU A 180 8.76 7.45 -7.25
C LEU A 180 8.47 8.23 -5.97
N ASN A 181 7.36 8.95 -5.96
CA ASN A 181 6.96 9.77 -4.84
C ASN A 181 5.59 9.32 -4.33
N ILE A 182 5.49 9.06 -3.03
CA ILE A 182 4.25 8.69 -2.37
C ILE A 182 3.87 9.83 -1.43
N ASN A 183 2.80 10.56 -1.77
CA ASN A 183 2.19 11.55 -0.91
C ASN A 183 1.04 10.89 -0.14
N GLY A 184 1.35 10.38 1.05
CA GLY A 184 0.46 9.61 1.90
C GLY A 184 1.26 8.71 2.82
N GLY A 185 1.25 7.40 2.60
CA GLY A 185 2.00 6.49 3.45
C GLY A 185 1.96 5.03 3.02
N VAL A 186 2.84 4.24 3.60
CA VAL A 186 3.05 2.84 3.27
C VAL A 186 2.89 2.01 4.54
N TRP A 187 2.04 0.99 4.47
CA TRP A 187 1.82 0.03 5.53
C TRP A 187 2.11 -1.37 4.99
N ALA A 188 3.19 -1.98 5.48
CA ALA A 188 3.71 -3.25 4.98
C ALA A 188 3.61 -4.33 6.05
N GLY A 189 3.32 -5.55 5.60
CA GLY A 189 3.04 -6.67 6.50
C GLY A 189 4.28 -7.32 7.06
N ASP A 190 5.30 -7.43 6.21
CA ASP A 190 6.55 -8.14 6.47
C ASP A 190 7.72 -7.17 6.28
N GLU A 191 8.06 -6.79 5.06
CA GLU A 191 9.14 -5.83 4.79
C GLU A 191 8.66 -4.58 4.06
N ALA A 192 9.28 -3.43 4.37
CA ALA A 192 9.21 -2.24 3.53
C ALA A 192 10.61 -1.89 3.00
N GLU A 193 10.95 -2.42 1.84
CA GLU A 193 12.21 -2.18 1.15
C GLU A 193 12.07 -1.01 0.15
N MET A 194 12.93 -0.01 0.31
CA MET A 194 13.03 1.12 -0.60
C MET A 194 14.45 1.23 -1.15
N ASN A 195 14.59 0.99 -2.44
CA ASN A 195 15.83 1.19 -3.18
C ASN A 195 15.72 2.45 -4.06
N GLY A 196 16.80 3.23 -4.17
CA GLY A 196 16.95 4.32 -5.15
C GLY A 196 16.50 5.71 -4.66
N ASN A 197 15.90 6.51 -5.57
CA ASN A 197 15.54 7.91 -5.32
C ASN A 197 14.03 8.08 -5.05
N THR A 198 13.52 7.49 -3.97
CA THR A 198 12.08 7.55 -3.63
C THR A 198 11.81 8.58 -2.53
N ASN A 199 10.73 9.36 -2.65
CA ASN A 199 10.20 10.18 -1.55
C ASN A 199 8.89 9.62 -0.99
N ILE A 200 8.81 9.39 0.33
CA ILE A 200 7.55 9.16 1.02
C ILE A 200 7.26 10.35 1.93
N THR A 201 6.17 11.06 1.67
CA THR A 201 5.72 12.19 2.47
C THR A 201 4.38 11.89 3.12
N TYR A 202 4.33 11.99 4.45
CA TYR A 202 3.11 11.84 5.23
C TYR A 202 2.08 12.90 4.87
N ASN A 203 0.87 12.45 4.51
CA ASN A 203 -0.26 13.33 4.24
C ASN A 203 -1.38 13.14 5.26
N LYS A 204 -1.47 14.07 6.22
CA LYS A 204 -2.47 14.01 7.29
C LYS A 204 -3.91 13.96 6.76
N VAL A 205 -4.23 14.74 5.73
CA VAL A 205 -5.59 14.83 5.17
C VAL A 205 -6.01 13.46 4.61
N TYR A 206 -5.09 12.78 3.92
CA TYR A 206 -5.36 11.45 3.38
C TYR A 206 -5.52 10.43 4.51
N MET A 207 -4.63 10.44 5.50
CA MET A 207 -4.70 9.52 6.63
C MET A 207 -5.95 9.70 7.49
N ASP A 208 -6.36 10.94 7.76
CA ASP A 208 -7.59 11.24 8.49
C ASP A 208 -8.81 10.69 7.74
N SER A 209 -8.84 10.80 6.41
CA SER A 209 -9.96 10.27 5.61
C SER A 209 -10.04 8.75 5.64
N ILE A 210 -8.91 8.04 5.59
CA ILE A 210 -8.85 6.58 5.68
C ILE A 210 -9.30 6.14 7.07
N LYS A 211 -8.83 6.84 8.12
CA LYS A 211 -9.29 6.61 9.49
C LYS A 211 -10.81 6.84 9.63
N PHE A 212 -11.36 7.84 8.94
CA PHE A 212 -12.78 8.17 8.99
C PHE A 212 -13.69 7.19 8.23
N LEU A 213 -13.13 6.34 7.35
CA LEU A 213 -13.86 5.20 6.79
C LEU A 213 -14.35 4.23 7.88
N ASN A 214 -13.77 4.31 9.10
CA ASN A 214 -14.13 3.48 10.24
C ASN A 214 -14.09 1.99 9.89
N LEU A 215 -12.99 1.59 9.24
CA LEU A 215 -12.77 0.22 8.80
C LEU A 215 -12.62 -0.70 10.02
N ASP A 216 -13.32 -1.83 9.98
CA ASP A 216 -13.24 -2.83 11.05
C ASP A 216 -11.88 -3.52 11.04
N ALA A 217 -11.34 -3.77 12.23
CA ALA A 217 -10.06 -4.47 12.43
C ALA A 217 -10.23 -5.97 12.73
N SER A 218 -11.44 -6.50 12.57
CA SER A 218 -11.81 -7.82 13.07
C SER A 218 -11.51 -8.93 12.05
N VAL A 219 -11.06 -10.09 12.54
CA VAL A 219 -10.91 -11.30 11.70
C VAL A 219 -12.29 -11.73 11.23
N GLN A 220 -12.60 -11.52 9.95
CA GLN A 220 -13.56 -12.37 9.26
C GLN A 220 -12.92 -13.76 9.18
N ILE A 221 -13.52 -14.74 9.85
CA ILE A 221 -13.16 -16.14 9.67
C ILE A 221 -13.40 -16.47 8.19
N SER A 222 -12.34 -16.53 7.38
CA SER A 222 -12.41 -17.05 6.02
C SER A 222 -12.44 -18.59 6.04
N ALA A 223 -13.27 -19.18 6.89
CA ALA A 223 -13.52 -20.62 6.84
C ALA A 223 -14.51 -20.89 5.70
N TRP A 224 -13.98 -20.98 4.48
CA TRP A 224 -14.46 -21.91 3.46
C TRP A 224 -13.48 -22.10 2.28
N ARG A 225 -12.53 -21.19 2.04
CA ARG A 225 -11.59 -21.27 0.89
C ARG A 225 -10.30 -22.05 1.16
N ASP A 226 -9.87 -22.23 2.40
CA ASP A 226 -8.70 -23.09 2.72
C ASP A 226 -8.98 -24.60 2.53
N THR A 227 -10.24 -24.98 2.28
CA THR A 227 -10.64 -26.36 1.92
C THR A 227 -10.86 -26.58 0.43
N GLN A 228 -10.71 -25.56 -0.42
CA GLN A 228 -10.81 -25.70 -1.87
C GLN A 228 -9.51 -25.29 -2.55
N ASN A 229 -8.45 -26.04 -2.25
CA ASN A 229 -7.30 -26.17 -3.14
C ASN A 229 -7.54 -27.42 -4.01
N PRO A 230 -8.17 -27.32 -5.20
CA PRO A 230 -8.44 -28.48 -6.05
C PRO A 230 -7.22 -28.78 -6.93
N TYR A 231 -6.02 -28.89 -6.34
CA TYR A 231 -4.94 -29.59 -7.05
C TYR A 231 -5.16 -31.09 -6.83
N PRO A 232 -5.56 -31.85 -7.87
CA PRO A 232 -5.48 -33.29 -7.77
C PRO A 232 -4.00 -33.64 -7.64
N LEU A 233 -3.64 -34.27 -6.52
CA LEU A 233 -2.42 -35.05 -6.46
C LEU A 233 -2.56 -36.15 -7.51
N THR A 234 -1.90 -35.98 -8.66
CA THR A 234 -1.71 -37.07 -9.63
C THR A 234 -0.94 -38.20 -8.94
N GLN A 235 -1.42 -39.42 -9.21
CA GLN A 235 -1.11 -40.71 -8.57
C GLN A 235 0.36 -41.00 -8.27
#